data_AF-A0A537GM42-F1
#
_entry.id   AF-A0A537GM42-F1
#
_cell.length_a   1.000
_cell.length_b   1.000
_cell.length_c   1.000
_cell.angle_alpha   90.00
_cell.angle_beta   90.00
_cell.angle_gamma   90.00
#
_symmetry.space_group_name_H-M   'P 1'
#
loop_
_entity.id
_entity.type
_entity.pdbx_description
1 polymer ?
#
loop_
_entity_poly.entity_id
_entity_poly.type
_entity_poly.pdbx_seq_one_letter_code
_entity_poly.pdbx_strand_id
1 'polypeptide(L)'
;MSRVQGKDPDLFSGFSNTSLKDRCESCSNIETCNLCGHSISGFEHIGVRANAGHESGIWHYANPCRHLNQLRARSASVKYGGGPLWKNGYTWQNIYWGPHFSSPENAAWAKSIEKAVADIESDKTYSVGLSQYNVGIGKLNPLVAIKTAPATKITDGQIRQALASWISSGTIPNLGTKGAYNIFLPPGVTVSLSPVEASCAIFCDYHNTVNG
;
A
#
# COMPACT_ATOMS: atom_id res chain seq x y z
N MET A 1 -11.86 -3.58 50.41
CA MET A 1 -12.89 -2.77 49.72
C MET A 1 -12.24 -2.22 48.45
N SER A 2 -12.36 -2.93 47.33
CA SER A 2 -13.41 -2.80 46.31
C SER A 2 -13.33 -1.47 45.53
N ARG A 3 -12.91 -1.53 44.26
CA ARG A 3 -13.79 -1.25 43.11
C ARG A 3 -13.07 -1.48 41.78
N VAL A 4 -13.65 -2.39 41.00
CA VAL A 4 -13.52 -2.53 39.55
C VAL A 4 -14.60 -1.65 38.92
N GLN A 5 -14.24 -0.76 37.98
CA GLN A 5 -15.05 -0.24 36.85
C GLN A 5 -14.24 0.89 36.17
N GLY A 6 -14.27 1.09 34.85
CA GLY A 6 -15.23 0.60 33.87
C GLY A 6 -14.63 0.41 32.48
N LYS A 7 -15.33 -0.42 31.70
CA LYS A 7 -15.21 -0.56 30.26
C LYS A 7 -15.62 0.76 29.63
N ASP A 8 -14.74 1.38 28.84
CA ASP A 8 -15.15 2.38 27.86
C ASP A 8 -15.73 1.65 26.64
N PRO A 9 -17.00 1.85 26.27
CA PRO A 9 -17.62 1.19 25.12
C PRO A 9 -17.40 1.91 23.78
N ASP A 10 -16.72 3.06 23.73
CA ASP A 10 -16.79 3.98 22.58
C ASP A 10 -15.44 4.30 21.89
N LEU A 11 -14.61 3.30 21.62
CA LEU A 11 -13.40 3.47 20.78
C LEU A 11 -13.70 3.48 19.25
N PHE A 12 -14.96 3.36 18.83
CA PHE A 12 -15.35 3.23 17.42
C PHE A 12 -16.35 4.28 16.91
N SER A 13 -16.74 5.26 17.74
CA SER A 13 -17.77 6.25 17.38
C SER A 13 -17.30 7.35 16.39
N GLY A 14 -16.03 7.34 15.98
CA GLY A 14 -15.43 8.38 15.13
C GLY A 14 -15.30 8.07 13.64
N PHE A 15 -15.54 6.83 13.18
CA PHE A 15 -15.43 6.49 11.75
C PHE A 15 -16.75 6.76 11.03
N SER A 16 -17.10 8.04 10.89
CA SER A 16 -18.24 8.47 10.09
C SER A 16 -17.90 8.39 8.60
N ASN A 17 -18.62 7.52 7.90
CA ASN A 17 -19.03 7.63 6.50
C ASN A 17 -17.94 7.86 5.43
N THR A 18 -16.96 6.96 5.36
CA THR A 18 -16.51 6.48 4.04
C THR A 18 -16.95 5.04 3.87
N SER A 19 -17.55 4.74 2.73
CA SER A 19 -18.20 3.47 2.41
C SER A 19 -17.23 2.28 2.50
N LEU A 20 -17.04 1.71 3.69
CA LEU A 20 -16.52 0.35 3.86
C LEU A 20 -17.58 -0.73 3.51
N LYS A 21 -18.73 -0.31 2.95
CA LYS A 21 -19.73 -1.20 2.34
C LYS A 21 -19.31 -1.68 0.95
N ASP A 22 -18.16 -1.25 0.45
CA ASP A 22 -17.70 -1.63 -0.87
C ASP A 22 -17.24 -3.09 -0.84
N ARG A 23 -18.11 -3.96 -1.32
CA ARG A 23 -17.80 -5.36 -1.56
C ARG A 23 -16.61 -5.41 -2.54
N CYS A 24 -15.48 -5.98 -2.11
CA CYS A 24 -14.42 -6.37 -3.03
C CYS A 24 -15.03 -7.22 -4.17
N GLU A 25 -14.58 -7.04 -5.42
CA GLU A 25 -15.10 -7.75 -6.59
C GLU A 25 -15.19 -9.27 -6.35
N SER A 26 -14.22 -9.83 -5.65
CA SER A 26 -14.16 -11.26 -5.27
C SER A 26 -15.32 -11.73 -4.39
N CYS A 27 -15.93 -10.83 -3.62
CA CYS A 27 -16.97 -11.10 -2.62
C CYS A 27 -18.29 -10.39 -2.94
N SER A 28 -18.38 -9.71 -4.08
CA SER A 28 -19.53 -8.88 -4.46
C SER A 28 -20.83 -9.66 -4.67
N ASN A 29 -20.73 -10.95 -4.97
CA ASN A 29 -21.86 -11.83 -5.22
C ASN A 29 -22.29 -12.66 -3.99
N ILE A 30 -21.72 -12.40 -2.81
CA ILE A 30 -22.09 -13.14 -1.59
C ILE A 30 -23.25 -12.41 -0.91
N GLU A 31 -24.44 -13.02 -0.97
CA GLU A 31 -25.68 -12.42 -0.46
C GLU A 31 -26.18 -13.09 0.82
N THR A 32 -25.58 -14.20 1.24
CA THR A 32 -25.96 -14.93 2.45
C THR A 32 -24.76 -15.27 3.32
N CYS A 33 -24.98 -15.29 4.63
CA CYS A 33 -23.98 -15.71 5.61
C CYS A 33 -23.77 -17.23 5.52
N ASN A 34 -22.52 -17.68 5.33
CA ASN A 34 -22.23 -19.12 5.26
C ASN A 34 -22.42 -19.90 6.58
N LEU A 35 -22.58 -19.22 7.72
CA LEU A 35 -22.82 -19.86 9.02
C LEU A 35 -24.31 -19.99 9.36
N CYS A 36 -25.12 -18.97 9.10
CA CYS A 36 -26.54 -18.95 9.51
C CYS A 36 -27.55 -18.84 8.37
N GLY A 37 -27.09 -18.67 7.12
CA GLY A 37 -27.97 -18.57 5.95
C GLY A 37 -28.76 -17.26 5.81
N HIS A 38 -28.71 -16.36 6.80
CA HIS A 38 -29.35 -15.05 6.70
C HIS A 38 -28.78 -14.21 5.56
N SER A 39 -29.64 -13.41 4.92
CA SER A 39 -29.23 -12.40 3.96
C SER A 39 -28.25 -11.41 4.60
N ILE A 40 -27.20 -11.07 3.85
CA ILE A 40 -26.18 -10.12 4.30
C ILE A 40 -26.14 -8.88 3.40
N SER A 41 -25.94 -7.72 4.02
CA SER A 41 -25.71 -6.47 3.29
C SER A 41 -24.25 -6.29 2.86
N GLY A 42 -23.33 -7.05 3.46
CA GLY A 42 -21.90 -7.01 3.19
C GLY A 42 -21.08 -7.52 4.38
N PHE A 43 -19.79 -7.20 4.37
CA PHE A 43 -18.85 -7.59 5.42
C PHE A 43 -18.23 -6.36 6.09
N GLU A 44 -18.03 -6.44 7.40
CA GLU A 44 -17.06 -5.62 8.10
C GLU A 44 -15.69 -6.31 8.04
N HIS A 45 -14.63 -5.55 7.83
CA HIS A 45 -13.28 -6.06 7.65
C HIS A 45 -12.41 -5.71 8.85
N ILE A 46 -11.81 -6.72 9.48
CA ILE A 46 -10.87 -6.53 10.60
C ILE A 46 -9.51 -7.11 10.19
N GLY A 47 -8.50 -6.24 10.12
CA GLY A 47 -7.11 -6.67 9.93
C GLY A 47 -6.60 -7.40 11.16
N VAL A 48 -6.11 -8.62 10.99
CA VAL A 48 -5.51 -9.44 12.05
C VAL A 48 -4.03 -9.67 11.78
N ARG A 49 -3.23 -9.54 12.85
CA ARG A 49 -1.80 -9.84 12.82
C ARG A 49 -1.58 -11.32 13.09
N ALA A 50 -0.56 -11.89 12.45
CA ALA A 50 -0.17 -13.26 12.66
C ALA A 50 0.15 -13.57 14.13
N ASN A 51 -0.17 -14.77 14.57
CA ASN A 51 0.27 -15.36 15.83
C ASN A 51 0.59 -16.85 15.62
N ALA A 52 0.97 -17.55 16.70
CA ALA A 52 1.42 -18.95 16.62
C ALA A 52 0.41 -19.94 16.00
N GLY A 53 -0.86 -19.55 15.81
CA GLY A 53 -1.89 -20.39 15.19
C GLY A 53 -2.57 -19.80 13.95
N HIS A 54 -2.24 -18.57 13.55
CA HIS A 54 -2.93 -17.89 12.45
C HIS A 54 -1.99 -16.96 11.69
N GLU A 55 -2.08 -16.97 10.36
CA GLU A 55 -1.39 -16.01 9.49
C GLU A 55 -2.02 -14.61 9.60
N SER A 56 -1.25 -13.58 9.26
CA SER A 56 -1.80 -12.21 9.12
C SER A 56 -2.82 -12.21 7.98
N GLY A 57 -3.92 -11.48 8.14
CA GLY A 57 -4.96 -11.46 7.13
C GLY A 57 -6.10 -10.51 7.45
N ILE A 58 -7.19 -10.64 6.70
CA ILE A 58 -8.43 -9.87 6.89
C ILE A 58 -9.54 -10.83 7.28
N TRP A 59 -10.16 -10.58 8.44
CA TRP A 59 -11.37 -11.26 8.87
C TRP A 59 -12.60 -10.54 8.32
N HIS A 60 -13.56 -11.33 7.83
CA HIS A 60 -14.79 -10.84 7.23
C HIS A 60 -15.97 -11.15 8.16
N TYR A 61 -16.61 -10.13 8.72
CA TYR A 61 -17.77 -10.28 9.60
C TYR A 61 -19.05 -9.93 8.85
N ALA A 62 -19.93 -10.92 8.67
CA ALA A 62 -21.17 -10.75 7.93
C ALA A 62 -22.14 -9.80 8.65
N ASN A 63 -22.74 -8.84 7.94
CA ASN A 63 -23.75 -7.93 8.50
C ASN A 63 -25.17 -8.34 8.07
N PRO A 64 -26.16 -8.39 8.98
CA PRO A 64 -26.10 -7.93 10.37
C PRO A 64 -25.76 -9.03 11.41
N CYS A 65 -25.63 -10.29 11.01
CA CYS A 65 -25.49 -11.41 11.96
C CYS A 65 -24.17 -11.45 12.75
N ARG A 66 -23.16 -10.65 12.35
CA ARG A 66 -21.83 -10.54 12.95
C ARG A 66 -21.06 -11.87 13.04
N HIS A 67 -21.39 -12.82 12.18
CA HIS A 67 -20.66 -14.07 12.07
C HIS A 67 -19.35 -13.89 11.30
N LEU A 68 -18.25 -14.43 11.85
CA LEU A 68 -16.99 -14.54 11.13
C LEU A 68 -17.20 -15.48 9.93
N ASN A 69 -17.19 -14.89 8.74
CA ASN A 69 -17.26 -15.61 7.48
C ASN A 69 -15.84 -15.93 7.02
N GLN A 70 -15.43 -17.18 7.21
CA GLN A 70 -14.21 -17.70 6.58
C GLN A 70 -14.47 -17.93 5.09
N LEU A 71 -14.39 -16.85 4.33
CA LEU A 71 -14.49 -16.91 2.88
C LEU A 71 -13.21 -17.54 2.33
N ARG A 72 -13.34 -18.53 1.45
CA ARG A 72 -12.18 -18.94 0.64
C ARG A 72 -11.78 -17.78 -0.25
N ALA A 73 -10.50 -17.44 -0.22
CA ALA A 73 -9.92 -16.53 -1.19
C ALA A 73 -10.22 -17.09 -2.59
N ARG A 74 -11.03 -16.36 -3.35
CA ARG A 74 -11.12 -16.58 -4.79
C ARG A 74 -9.93 -15.88 -5.42
N SER A 75 -9.35 -16.47 -6.45
CA SER A 75 -8.32 -15.80 -7.25
C SER A 75 -8.86 -14.42 -7.65
N ALA A 76 -8.09 -13.37 -7.37
CA ALA A 76 -8.47 -12.03 -7.79
C ALA A 76 -8.70 -12.02 -9.30
N SER A 77 -9.84 -11.48 -9.73
CA SER A 77 -10.13 -11.22 -11.15
C SER A 77 -9.35 -9.98 -11.57
N VAL A 78 -8.05 -10.13 -11.79
CA VAL A 78 -7.20 -9.00 -12.20
C VAL A 78 -7.48 -8.68 -13.67
N LYS A 79 -7.98 -7.48 -13.95
CA LYS A 79 -8.15 -6.99 -15.32
C LYS A 79 -6.89 -6.25 -15.76
N TYR A 80 -6.23 -6.76 -16.78
CA TYR A 80 -5.10 -6.08 -17.41
C TYR A 80 -5.59 -4.95 -18.32
N GLY A 81 -5.19 -3.72 -18.02
CA GLY A 81 -5.61 -2.50 -18.72
C GLY A 81 -4.84 -2.18 -20.01
N GLY A 82 -3.89 -3.01 -20.44
CA GLY A 82 -3.20 -2.85 -21.73
C GLY A 82 -1.87 -2.08 -21.75
N GLY A 83 -1.20 -1.89 -20.62
CA GLY A 83 0.11 -1.20 -20.53
C GLY A 83 1.31 -2.15 -20.29
N PRO A 84 2.55 -1.77 -20.61
CA PRO A 84 3.71 -2.66 -20.51
C PRO A 84 3.81 -3.41 -19.17
N LEU A 85 4.05 -4.71 -19.24
CA LEU A 85 4.27 -5.54 -18.06
C LEU A 85 5.74 -5.60 -17.71
N TRP A 86 6.03 -5.47 -16.42
CA TRP A 86 7.35 -5.67 -15.87
C TRP A 86 7.86 -7.08 -16.16
N LYS A 87 9.09 -7.20 -16.67
CA LYS A 87 9.73 -8.46 -17.03
C LYS A 87 10.87 -8.78 -16.09
N ASN A 88 11.23 -10.06 -15.99
CA ASN A 88 12.28 -10.54 -15.10
C ASN A 88 13.51 -9.63 -15.14
N GLY A 89 13.96 -9.22 -13.95
CA GLY A 89 15.12 -8.35 -13.80
C GLY A 89 14.84 -6.86 -13.92
N TYR A 90 13.58 -6.41 -13.88
CA TYR A 90 13.32 -4.99 -13.62
C TYR A 90 13.89 -4.56 -12.27
N THR A 91 14.20 -3.29 -12.10
CA THR A 91 14.80 -2.76 -10.87
C THR A 91 13.89 -1.76 -10.17
N TRP A 92 13.71 -1.90 -8.85
CA TRP A 92 13.12 -0.86 -8.02
C TRP A 92 14.19 -0.11 -7.25
N GLN A 93 14.02 1.21 -7.15
CA GLN A 93 14.84 2.07 -6.31
C GLN A 93 13.93 2.84 -5.35
N ASN A 94 14.01 2.52 -4.07
CA ASN A 94 13.36 3.31 -3.04
C ASN A 94 14.23 4.54 -2.71
N ILE A 95 13.58 5.69 -2.62
CA ILE A 95 14.18 7.00 -2.37
C ILE A 95 13.43 7.63 -1.19
N TYR A 96 14.13 7.89 -0.11
CA TYR A 96 13.59 8.54 1.08
C TYR A 96 13.99 10.02 1.05
N TRP A 97 13.05 10.89 0.69
CA TRP A 97 13.34 12.31 0.45
C TRP A 97 13.06 13.17 1.68
N GLY A 98 14.14 13.61 2.33
CA GLY A 98 14.14 14.61 3.38
C GLY A 98 14.89 14.15 4.63
N PRO A 99 15.26 15.09 5.51
CA PRO A 99 15.99 14.78 6.74
C PRO A 99 15.16 13.96 7.74
N HIS A 100 13.83 13.95 7.58
CA HIS A 100 12.91 13.16 8.40
C HIS A 100 13.33 11.69 8.51
N PHE A 101 13.78 11.09 7.40
CA PHE A 101 14.18 9.68 7.35
C PHE A 101 15.58 9.41 7.93
N SER A 102 16.28 10.44 8.40
CA SER A 102 17.62 10.31 9.01
C SER A 102 17.59 10.09 10.52
N SER A 103 16.45 10.30 11.19
CA SER A 103 16.34 9.96 12.61
C SER A 103 16.40 8.44 12.80
N PRO A 104 16.91 7.91 13.94
CA PRO A 104 17.01 6.47 14.16
C PRO A 104 15.68 5.73 14.01
N GLU A 105 14.60 6.31 14.53
CA GLU A 105 13.24 5.75 14.47
C GLU A 105 12.72 5.67 13.03
N ASN A 106 12.83 6.75 12.27
CA ASN A 106 12.33 6.79 10.89
C ASN A 106 13.23 5.99 9.94
N ALA A 107 14.53 5.90 10.24
CA ALA A 107 15.43 4.99 9.54
C ALA A 107 15.08 3.52 9.79
N ALA A 108 14.63 3.16 10.99
CA ALA A 108 14.14 1.81 11.29
C ALA A 108 12.83 1.52 10.56
N TRP A 109 11.92 2.50 10.47
CA TRP A 109 10.72 2.39 9.64
C TRP A 109 11.06 2.19 8.17
N ALA A 110 11.96 3.01 7.60
CA ALA A 110 12.42 2.86 6.21
C ALA A 110 12.99 1.45 5.95
N LYS A 111 13.84 0.95 6.85
CA LYS A 111 14.34 -0.44 6.77
C LYS A 111 13.24 -1.50 6.80
N SER A 112 12.14 -1.26 7.52
CA SER A 112 11.00 -2.17 7.55
C SER A 112 10.25 -2.18 6.22
N ILE A 113 10.15 -1.03 5.55
CA ILE A 113 9.63 -0.93 4.18
C ILE A 113 10.54 -1.66 3.20
N GLU A 114 11.86 -1.46 3.26
CA GLU A 114 12.82 -2.20 2.43
C GLU A 114 12.66 -3.71 2.59
N LYS A 115 12.51 -4.17 3.84
CA LYS A 115 12.25 -5.58 4.14
C LYS A 115 10.93 -6.05 3.51
N ALA A 116 9.85 -5.29 3.63
CA ALA A 116 8.57 -5.66 3.06
C ALA A 116 8.64 -5.79 1.52
N VAL A 117 9.32 -4.86 0.84
CA VAL A 117 9.49 -4.92 -0.62
C VAL A 117 10.37 -6.12 -1.02
N ALA A 118 11.45 -6.39 -0.27
CA ALA A 118 12.28 -7.57 -0.51
C ALA A 118 11.53 -8.88 -0.27
N ASP A 119 10.70 -8.94 0.78
CA ASP A 119 9.88 -10.11 1.08
C ASP A 119 8.86 -10.35 -0.05
N ILE A 120 8.17 -9.30 -0.53
CA ILE A 120 7.23 -9.41 -1.67
C ILE A 120 7.93 -9.96 -2.91
N GLU A 121 9.06 -9.40 -3.31
CA GLU A 121 9.78 -9.81 -4.52
C GLU A 121 10.38 -11.23 -4.41
N SER A 122 10.73 -11.66 -3.20
CA SER A 122 11.23 -13.02 -2.94
C SER A 122 10.12 -14.05 -2.67
N ASP A 123 8.88 -13.62 -2.42
CA ASP A 123 7.74 -14.48 -2.16
C ASP A 123 7.33 -15.25 -3.43
N LYS A 124 7.53 -16.57 -3.39
CA LYS A 124 7.20 -17.50 -4.49
C LYS A 124 5.71 -17.82 -4.62
N THR A 125 4.87 -17.35 -3.72
CA THR A 125 3.42 -17.46 -3.81
C THR A 125 2.83 -16.17 -4.38
N TYR A 126 3.42 -15.02 -4.06
CA TYR A 126 3.00 -13.72 -4.58
C TYR A 126 3.66 -13.40 -5.93
N SER A 127 4.95 -13.10 -5.96
CA SER A 127 5.63 -12.59 -7.18
C SER A 127 5.73 -13.64 -8.28
N VAL A 128 5.95 -14.91 -7.93
CA VAL A 128 5.82 -16.02 -8.90
C VAL A 128 4.35 -16.23 -9.28
N GLY A 129 3.40 -16.00 -8.37
CA GLY A 129 1.98 -15.99 -8.69
C GLY A 129 1.64 -14.99 -9.80
N LEU A 130 2.32 -13.84 -9.85
CA LEU A 130 2.13 -12.84 -10.92
C LEU A 130 2.66 -13.29 -12.29
N SER A 131 3.50 -14.32 -12.36
CA SER A 131 4.00 -14.88 -13.63
C SER A 131 2.89 -15.47 -14.50
N GLN A 132 1.79 -15.94 -13.89
CA GLN A 132 0.59 -16.39 -14.60
C GLN A 132 -0.05 -15.26 -15.43
N TYR A 133 0.24 -14.00 -15.07
CA TYR A 133 -0.17 -12.79 -15.77
C TYR A 133 0.97 -12.16 -16.58
N ASN A 134 2.06 -12.90 -16.84
CA ASN A 134 3.22 -12.45 -17.60
C ASN A 134 3.95 -11.25 -16.95
N VAL A 135 3.90 -11.14 -15.63
CA VAL A 135 4.70 -10.23 -14.81
C VAL A 135 5.91 -10.99 -14.26
N GLY A 136 7.08 -10.39 -14.40
CA GLY A 136 8.33 -10.98 -13.93
C GLY A 136 8.63 -10.69 -12.46
N ILE A 137 9.79 -11.18 -12.02
CA ILE A 137 10.36 -10.89 -10.69
C ILE A 137 11.45 -9.83 -10.83
N GLY A 138 11.45 -8.89 -9.90
CA GLY A 138 12.34 -7.75 -9.87
C GLY A 138 13.65 -7.97 -9.14
N LYS A 139 14.39 -6.87 -9.04
CA LYS A 139 15.55 -6.68 -8.16
C LYS A 139 15.37 -5.37 -7.42
N LEU A 140 15.72 -5.36 -6.13
CA LEU A 140 15.81 -4.12 -5.37
C LEU A 140 17.22 -3.58 -5.44
N ASN A 141 17.35 -2.29 -5.74
CA ASN A 141 18.57 -1.54 -5.49
C ASN A 141 18.64 -1.15 -4.00
N PRO A 142 19.85 -0.92 -3.46
CA PRO A 142 20.00 -0.34 -2.13
C PRO A 142 19.24 0.99 -2.01
N LEU A 143 18.52 1.21 -0.92
CA LEU A 143 17.80 2.47 -0.67
C LEU A 143 18.70 3.70 -0.82
N VAL A 144 18.12 4.81 -1.29
CA VAL A 144 18.79 6.13 -1.32
C VAL A 144 18.09 7.08 -0.37
N ALA A 145 18.87 7.80 0.45
CA ALA A 145 18.37 8.87 1.31
C ALA A 145 18.79 10.24 0.75
N ILE A 146 17.82 11.07 0.37
CA ILE A 146 18.06 12.45 -0.06
C ILE A 146 17.89 13.35 1.16
N LYS A 147 18.97 13.99 1.61
CA LYS A 147 18.95 14.75 2.88
C LYS A 147 18.32 16.14 2.78
N THR A 148 18.19 16.69 1.57
CA THR A 148 17.56 17.99 1.36
C THR A 148 16.05 17.88 1.62
N ALA A 149 15.51 18.82 2.38
CA ALA A 149 14.07 18.83 2.66
C ALA A 149 13.28 19.18 1.40
N PRO A 150 12.22 18.43 1.05
CA PRO A 150 11.25 18.87 0.06
C PRO A 150 10.46 20.08 0.58
N ALA A 151 9.84 20.83 -0.34
CA ALA A 151 8.82 21.80 0.03
C ALA A 151 7.60 21.08 0.64
N THR A 152 6.88 21.75 1.55
CA THR A 152 5.66 21.21 2.19
C THR A 152 4.49 21.07 1.22
N LYS A 153 4.52 21.82 0.12
CA LYS A 153 3.62 21.67 -1.02
C LYS A 153 4.48 21.51 -2.27
N ILE A 154 4.30 20.39 -2.96
CA ILE A 154 5.07 20.07 -4.15
C ILE A 154 4.13 19.61 -5.27
N THR A 155 4.45 19.95 -6.50
CA THR A 155 3.73 19.43 -7.66
C THR A 155 4.44 18.19 -8.20
N ASP A 156 3.71 17.36 -8.95
CA ASP A 156 4.33 16.26 -9.69
C ASP A 156 5.48 16.75 -10.60
N GLY A 157 5.31 17.91 -11.25
CA GLY A 157 6.36 18.51 -12.07
C GLY A 157 7.66 18.79 -11.31
N GLN A 158 7.55 19.23 -10.06
CA GLN A 158 8.72 19.46 -9.19
C GLN A 158 9.37 18.14 -8.73
N ILE A 159 8.58 17.08 -8.51
CA ILE A 159 9.11 15.74 -8.21
C ILE A 159 9.89 15.21 -9.42
N ARG A 160 9.34 15.32 -10.63
CA ARG A 160 10.03 14.91 -11.87
C ARG A 160 11.35 15.67 -12.06
N GLN A 161 11.35 16.98 -11.82
CA GLN A 161 12.55 17.81 -11.93
C GLN A 161 13.62 17.44 -10.90
N ALA A 162 13.21 17.16 -9.64
CA ALA A 162 14.11 16.71 -8.59
C ALA A 162 14.74 15.35 -8.96
N LEU A 163 13.93 14.39 -9.39
CA LEU A 163 14.41 13.07 -9.81
C LEU A 163 15.37 13.15 -11.00
N ALA A 164 15.04 13.93 -12.03
CA ALA A 164 15.93 14.14 -13.17
C ALA A 164 17.27 14.75 -12.74
N SER A 165 17.26 15.67 -11.76
CA SER A 165 18.47 16.28 -11.22
C SER A 165 19.32 15.28 -10.43
N TRP A 166 18.71 14.40 -9.63
CA TRP A 166 19.44 13.35 -8.90
C TRP A 166 20.05 12.30 -9.82
N ILE A 167 19.38 11.99 -10.92
CA ILE A 167 19.90 11.10 -11.96
C ILE A 167 21.09 11.75 -12.67
N SER A 168 20.97 13.01 -13.09
CA SER A 168 22.03 13.71 -13.82
C SER A 168 23.27 13.97 -12.96
N SER A 169 23.10 14.19 -11.64
CA SER A 169 24.20 14.34 -10.70
C SER A 169 24.84 13.01 -10.28
N GLY A 170 24.30 11.87 -10.70
CA GLY A 170 24.77 10.54 -10.29
C GLY A 170 24.44 10.16 -8.84
N THR A 171 23.57 10.92 -8.17
CA THR A 171 23.10 10.60 -6.81
C THR A 171 22.24 9.33 -6.80
N ILE A 172 21.51 9.11 -7.90
CA ILE A 172 20.63 7.96 -8.10
C ILE A 172 20.94 7.35 -9.47
N PRO A 173 21.03 6.01 -9.59
CA PRO A 173 21.27 5.37 -10.88
C PRO A 173 20.11 5.62 -11.86
N ASN A 174 20.44 5.78 -13.14
CA ASN A 174 19.42 5.83 -14.19
C ASN A 174 18.89 4.42 -14.49
N LEU A 175 17.62 4.16 -14.17
CA LEU A 175 16.95 2.87 -14.41
C LEU A 175 16.35 2.72 -15.82
N GLY A 176 16.33 3.79 -16.63
CA GLY A 176 15.79 3.79 -17.98
C GLY A 176 14.35 3.25 -18.05
N THR A 177 14.08 2.38 -19.02
CA THR A 177 12.75 1.75 -19.22
C THR A 177 12.58 0.42 -18.48
N LYS A 178 13.57 0.03 -17.66
CA LYS A 178 13.61 -1.29 -16.99
C LYS A 178 13.54 -1.17 -15.48
N GLY A 179 13.05 -0.06 -14.95
CA GLY A 179 12.86 0.09 -13.53
C GLY A 179 11.97 1.25 -13.15
N ALA A 180 11.69 1.33 -11.85
CA ALA A 180 10.84 2.33 -11.24
C ALA A 180 11.51 2.91 -9.98
N TYR A 181 11.18 4.16 -9.71
CA TYR A 181 11.60 4.86 -8.49
C TYR A 181 10.39 5.02 -7.58
N ASN A 182 10.52 4.59 -6.32
CA ASN A 182 9.53 4.86 -5.28
C ASN A 182 10.05 6.01 -4.42
N ILE A 183 9.37 7.15 -4.45
CA ILE A 183 9.78 8.32 -3.67
C ILE A 183 8.88 8.44 -2.45
N PHE A 184 9.46 8.26 -1.27
CA PHE A 184 8.80 8.45 0.02
C PHE A 184 9.00 9.88 0.49
N LEU A 185 7.88 10.54 0.81
CA LEU A 185 7.84 11.92 1.30
C LEU A 185 7.53 11.94 2.80
N PRO A 186 8.06 12.92 3.55
CA PRO A 186 7.84 13.01 4.98
C PRO A 186 6.41 13.46 5.29
N PRO A 187 5.91 13.16 6.50
CA PRO A 187 4.62 13.67 6.96
C PRO A 187 4.55 15.20 6.83
N GLY A 188 3.39 15.71 6.43
CA GLY A 188 3.15 17.13 6.23
C GLY A 188 3.57 17.67 4.86
N VAL A 189 4.09 16.82 3.96
CA VAL A 189 4.24 17.16 2.54
C VAL A 189 2.99 16.74 1.78
N THR A 190 2.42 17.67 1.01
CA THR A 190 1.32 17.41 0.07
C THR A 190 1.83 17.47 -1.35
N VAL A 191 1.45 16.46 -2.14
CA VAL A 191 1.66 16.44 -3.59
C VAL A 191 0.38 16.85 -4.31
N SER A 192 0.50 17.73 -5.29
CA SER A 192 -0.61 18.08 -6.19
C SER A 192 -0.36 17.56 -7.61
N LEU A 193 -1.34 16.82 -8.15
CA LEU A 193 -1.36 16.37 -9.56
C LEU A 193 -2.08 17.37 -10.46
N SER A 194 -3.03 18.11 -9.88
CA SER A 194 -3.77 19.20 -10.51
C SER A 194 -4.18 20.22 -9.44
N PRO A 195 -4.80 21.37 -9.81
CA PRO A 195 -5.28 22.33 -8.83
C PRO A 195 -6.31 21.79 -7.83
N VAL A 196 -6.97 20.67 -8.17
CA VAL A 196 -8.03 20.06 -7.35
C VAL A 196 -7.65 18.69 -6.78
N GLU A 197 -6.57 18.07 -7.28
CA GLU A 197 -6.10 16.76 -6.81
C GLU A 197 -4.87 16.91 -5.92
N ALA A 198 -5.08 16.74 -4.62
CA ALA A 198 -4.04 16.78 -3.60
C ALA A 198 -3.93 15.44 -2.86
N SER A 199 -2.71 15.06 -2.51
CA SER A 199 -2.41 13.86 -1.71
C SER A 199 -3.03 13.96 -0.31
N CYS A 200 -3.36 12.81 0.26
CA CYS A 200 -4.07 12.65 1.54
C CYS A 200 -5.48 13.26 1.58
N ALA A 201 -5.97 13.79 0.46
CA ALA A 201 -7.36 14.21 0.27
C ALA A 201 -8.05 13.40 -0.84
N ILE A 202 -7.38 13.22 -1.97
CA ILE A 202 -7.92 12.50 -3.15
C ILE A 202 -7.19 11.18 -3.39
N PHE A 203 -5.89 11.10 -3.08
CA PHE A 203 -5.07 9.91 -3.26
C PHE A 203 -4.02 9.79 -2.15
N CYS A 204 -3.57 8.58 -1.84
CA CYS A 204 -2.49 8.33 -0.87
C CYS A 204 -1.14 8.07 -1.55
N ASP A 205 -1.19 7.64 -2.81
CA ASP A 205 -0.07 7.29 -3.66
C ASP A 205 -0.47 7.50 -5.13
N TYR A 206 0.51 7.57 -6.02
CA TYR A 206 0.27 7.66 -7.46
C TYR A 206 1.49 7.18 -8.25
N HIS A 207 1.27 6.85 -9.52
CA HIS A 207 2.33 6.51 -10.46
C HIS A 207 2.39 7.56 -11.57
N ASN A 208 3.60 7.96 -11.96
CA ASN A 208 3.82 8.79 -13.13
C ASN A 208 5.18 8.49 -13.77
N THR A 209 5.40 8.99 -14.98
CA THR A 209 6.67 8.91 -15.68
C THR A 209 7.41 10.24 -15.60
N VAL A 210 8.74 10.18 -15.53
CA VAL A 210 9.59 11.39 -15.48
C VAL A 210 9.52 12.17 -16.79
N ASN A 211 9.25 11.48 -17.91
CA ASN A 211 9.34 12.04 -19.26
C ASN A 211 8.00 12.06 -20.03
N GLY A 212 6.87 11.78 -19.40
CA GLY A 212 5.62 11.48 -20.12
C GLY A 212 5.67 10.13 -20.82
#